data_AF-A0A8J7LN25-F1
#
_entry.id   AF-A0A8J7LN25-F1
#
_cell.length_a   1.000
_cell.length_b   1.000
_cell.length_c   1.000
_cell.angle_alpha   90.00
_cell.angle_beta   90.00
_cell.angle_gamma   90.00
#
_symmetry.space_group_name_H-M   'P 1'
#
loop_
_entity.id
_entity.type
_entity.pdbx_description
1 polymer ?
#
loop_
_entity_poly.entity_id
_entity_poly.type
_entity_poly.pdbx_seq_one_letter_code
_entity_poly.pdbx_strand_id
1 'polypeptide(L)'
;MNSTKGGGDVSDHVQNDPSDRSDWHRYYAGDLYGEMELAEAERDEPRSLRKVLTNIVPGLLLCATLAIAAAWMSDHYGPPTILIALLLGLALNFAAVDPRTHRGLDLVGREGLRIGIVLIGFQVTLGQIAGIGLVPFLALLCIAAVAFSGGMLGARLSGQSRFAGILAGGATAICGASAALALYGVIGRDRLPQAQFALTLVGVALASALAMASYPILAAQLGLSDRAAGFLIGASIHDVAQAIGGGYSYSNAAGAEATIVKLARVALLAPVVLLVSLWIGKPGEEGKASGKRLSIRGLMPPWFVTGFVIAVAVNSAVSLPEIASNGAESAAKVLLVLAVTATALRSRTDLIARLGWRAFIPVLGATLASFISALLFVVLVVD
;
A
#
# COMPACT_ATOMS: atom_id res chain seq x y z
N MET A 1 40.45 52.64 42.39
CA MET A 1 39.11 52.88 41.82
C MET A 1 38.28 51.64 42.05
N ASN A 2 37.34 51.69 42.99
CA ASN A 2 36.38 50.63 43.29
C ASN A 2 35.04 51.32 43.61
N SER A 3 33.95 50.98 42.91
CA SER A 3 32.55 51.21 43.34
C SER A 3 31.52 50.60 42.37
N THR A 4 30.71 49.64 42.88
CA THR A 4 29.22 49.49 42.76
C THR A 4 28.52 49.37 41.37
N LYS A 5 27.39 48.69 41.13
CA LYS A 5 26.45 47.72 41.76
C LYS A 5 25.30 47.47 40.73
N GLY A 6 24.60 46.34 40.82
CA GLY A 6 23.20 46.11 40.32
C GLY A 6 23.11 45.41 38.96
N GLY A 7 22.43 44.28 38.73
CA GLY A 7 21.29 43.66 39.42
C GLY A 7 19.99 44.03 38.70
N GLY A 8 19.46 43.14 37.85
CA GLY A 8 18.17 43.34 37.16
C GLY A 8 17.90 42.30 36.07
N ASP A 9 17.15 41.28 36.44
CA ASP A 9 16.56 40.21 35.62
C ASP A 9 15.27 40.75 34.98
N VAL A 10 15.14 40.75 33.64
CA VAL A 10 13.86 41.00 32.95
C VAL A 10 13.78 40.18 31.67
N SER A 11 12.80 39.28 31.69
CA SER A 11 12.23 38.50 30.59
C SER A 11 11.82 39.33 29.38
N ASP A 12 12.39 39.03 28.20
CA ASP A 12 11.92 39.58 26.92
C ASP A 12 10.63 38.86 26.48
N HIS A 13 9.50 39.52 26.75
CA HIS A 13 8.23 39.27 26.09
C HIS A 13 8.28 39.81 24.66
N VAL A 14 8.45 38.92 23.68
CA VAL A 14 8.17 39.25 22.27
C VAL A 14 6.66 39.38 22.09
N GLN A 15 6.19 40.62 22.06
CA GLN A 15 4.82 40.98 21.67
C GLN A 15 4.67 40.81 20.15
N ASN A 16 3.78 39.91 19.74
CA ASN A 16 3.38 39.75 18.34
C ASN A 16 2.45 40.91 17.92
N ASP A 17 2.91 41.71 16.94
CA ASP A 17 2.13 42.72 16.24
C ASP A 17 1.09 42.05 15.30
N PRO A 18 -0.22 42.35 15.40
CA PRO A 18 -1.26 41.73 14.58
C PRO A 18 -1.31 42.22 13.11
N SER A 19 -0.42 43.11 12.67
CA SER A 19 -0.52 43.79 11.38
C SER A 19 0.37 43.25 10.24
N ASP A 20 1.25 42.28 10.47
CA ASP A 20 2.09 41.71 9.41
C ASP A 20 1.36 40.59 8.64
N ARG A 21 0.70 40.97 7.54
CA ARG A 21 -0.04 40.09 6.61
C ARG A 21 0.78 39.68 5.38
N SER A 22 2.06 39.34 5.53
CA SER A 22 2.93 39.04 4.38
C SER A 22 3.35 37.57 4.22
N ASP A 23 2.94 36.65 5.10
CA ASP A 23 3.49 35.28 5.11
C ASP A 23 2.51 34.20 4.59
N TRP A 24 2.05 34.35 3.34
CA TRP A 24 1.11 33.41 2.70
C TRP A 24 1.73 32.05 2.33
N HIS A 25 3.06 31.90 2.41
CA HIS A 25 3.77 30.68 1.99
C HIS A 25 3.88 29.59 3.07
N ARG A 26 3.54 29.87 4.34
CA ARG A 26 3.59 28.88 5.44
C ARG A 26 2.37 27.98 5.54
N TYR A 27 1.24 28.32 4.91
CA TYR A 27 -0.03 27.58 5.04
C TYR A 27 -0.17 26.32 4.17
N TYR A 28 0.80 26.00 3.31
CA TYR A 28 0.76 24.80 2.45
C TYR A 28 1.45 23.55 3.03
N ALA A 29 1.96 23.63 4.26
CA ALA A 29 2.45 22.48 5.00
C ALA A 29 1.29 21.79 5.75
N GLY A 30 0.58 20.89 5.06
CA GLY A 30 -0.39 20.01 5.68
C GLY A 30 0.25 19.13 6.76
N ASP A 31 0.09 19.56 8.00
CA ASP A 31 0.43 18.77 9.19
C ASP A 31 -0.59 17.63 9.36
N LEU A 32 -0.09 16.41 9.21
CA LEU A 32 -0.85 15.15 9.17
C LEU A 32 -0.38 14.19 10.29
N TYR A 33 0.48 14.67 11.19
CA TYR A 33 0.81 14.00 12.46
C TYR A 33 0.30 14.81 13.66
N GLY A 34 -0.19 16.03 13.42
CA GLY A 34 -0.92 16.79 14.42
C GLY A 34 -0.01 17.40 15.46
N GLU A 35 1.22 17.78 15.13
CA GLU A 35 2.10 18.49 16.06
C GLU A 35 1.58 19.92 16.30
N MET A 36 0.95 20.55 15.29
CA MET A 36 0.21 21.81 15.48
C MET A 36 -1.14 21.60 16.15
N GLU A 37 -1.84 20.50 15.84
CA GLU A 37 -3.07 20.15 16.57
C GLU A 37 -2.79 19.78 18.04
N LEU A 38 -1.63 19.22 18.39
CA LEU A 38 -1.23 18.91 19.77
C LEU A 38 -0.93 20.19 20.55
N ALA A 39 -0.29 21.17 19.91
CA ALA A 39 -0.08 22.51 20.49
C ALA A 39 -1.40 23.28 20.69
N GLU A 40 -2.44 23.01 19.89
CA GLU A 40 -3.78 23.58 20.05
C GLU A 40 -4.68 22.73 20.98
N ALA A 41 -4.47 21.39 21.04
CA ALA A 41 -5.27 20.44 21.82
C ALA A 41 -4.95 20.44 23.32
N GLU A 42 -3.84 21.05 23.75
CA GLU A 42 -3.58 21.34 25.17
C GLU A 42 -4.48 22.46 25.74
N ARG A 43 -5.35 23.08 24.91
CA ARG A 43 -6.38 24.03 25.37
C ARG A 43 -7.76 23.35 25.35
N ASP A 44 -8.11 22.77 26.48
CA ASP A 44 -9.35 22.06 26.83
C ASP A 44 -10.66 22.63 26.26
N GLU A 45 -11.45 21.78 25.58
CA GLU A 45 -12.93 21.80 25.59
C GLU A 45 -13.49 20.37 25.44
N PRO A 46 -14.61 20.01 26.11
CA PRO A 46 -15.22 18.68 25.98
C PRO A 46 -15.68 18.43 24.54
N ARG A 47 -15.10 17.42 23.88
CA ARG A 47 -15.40 17.03 22.49
C ARG A 47 -16.84 16.54 22.37
N SER A 48 -17.76 17.42 21.95
CA SER A 48 -19.12 16.97 21.61
C SER A 48 -19.06 15.99 20.43
N LEU A 49 -19.76 14.86 20.54
CA LEU A 49 -19.86 13.85 19.47
C LEU A 49 -20.27 14.48 18.13
N ARG A 50 -21.07 15.55 18.19
CA ARG A 50 -21.49 16.35 17.04
C ARG A 50 -20.30 17.00 16.33
N LYS A 51 -19.35 17.62 17.05
CA LYS A 51 -18.12 18.23 16.49
C LYS A 51 -17.22 17.18 15.83
N VAL A 52 -17.11 15.98 16.41
CA VAL A 52 -16.33 14.86 15.84
C VAL A 52 -16.96 14.35 14.54
N LEU A 53 -18.28 14.11 14.54
CA LEU A 53 -19.02 13.66 13.36
C LEU A 53 -18.97 14.69 12.22
N THR A 54 -19.14 15.99 12.50
CA THR A 54 -19.03 17.04 11.46
C THR A 54 -17.67 17.12 10.80
N ASN A 55 -16.60 16.65 11.45
CA ASN A 55 -15.25 16.69 10.91
C ASN A 55 -14.86 15.41 10.15
N ILE A 56 -15.57 14.29 10.33
CA ILE A 56 -15.27 13.01 9.66
C ILE A 56 -16.17 12.80 8.44
N VAL A 57 -17.46 13.14 8.57
CA VAL A 57 -18.49 12.86 7.56
C VAL A 57 -18.16 13.44 6.18
N PRO A 58 -17.69 14.70 6.03
CA PRO A 58 -17.45 15.27 4.70
C PRO A 58 -16.41 14.48 3.89
N GLY A 59 -15.28 14.14 4.51
CA GLY A 59 -14.23 13.35 3.85
C GLY A 59 -14.67 11.92 3.55
N LEU A 60 -15.41 11.29 4.48
CA LEU A 60 -15.94 9.95 4.30
C LEU A 60 -16.96 9.89 3.14
N LEU A 61 -17.87 10.86 3.07
CA LEU A 61 -18.88 10.94 2.00
C LEU A 61 -18.24 11.18 0.64
N LEU A 62 -17.27 12.10 0.55
CA LEU A 62 -16.51 12.32 -0.68
C LEU A 62 -15.85 11.03 -1.14
N CYS A 63 -15.13 10.37 -0.25
CA CYS A 63 -14.44 9.11 -0.54
C CYS A 63 -15.42 8.00 -0.96
N ALA A 64 -16.52 7.83 -0.24
CA ALA A 64 -17.54 6.83 -0.53
C ALA A 64 -18.21 7.08 -1.88
N THR A 65 -18.52 8.33 -2.21
CA THR A 65 -19.12 8.71 -3.50
C THR A 65 -18.20 8.31 -4.66
N LEU A 66 -16.90 8.61 -4.55
CA LEU A 66 -15.94 8.24 -5.59
C LEU A 66 -15.68 6.74 -5.67
N ALA A 67 -15.66 6.03 -4.54
CA ALA A 67 -15.55 4.58 -4.53
C ALA A 67 -16.76 3.88 -5.17
N ILE A 68 -17.97 4.37 -4.92
CA ILE A 68 -19.20 3.87 -5.55
C ILE A 68 -19.19 4.17 -7.06
N ALA A 69 -18.83 5.40 -7.45
CA ALA A 69 -18.68 5.75 -8.86
C ALA A 69 -17.65 4.86 -9.57
N ALA A 70 -16.51 4.60 -8.93
CA ALA A 70 -15.48 3.70 -9.44
C ALA A 70 -15.98 2.25 -9.59
N ALA A 71 -16.73 1.75 -8.60
CA ALA A 71 -17.32 0.41 -8.66
C ALA A 71 -18.32 0.29 -9.82
N TRP A 72 -19.20 1.28 -9.98
CA TRP A 72 -20.16 1.33 -11.08
C TRP A 72 -19.47 1.36 -12.45
N MET A 73 -18.44 2.21 -12.61
CA MET A 73 -17.67 2.28 -13.86
C MET A 73 -16.89 0.99 -14.13
N SER A 74 -16.33 0.37 -13.09
CA SER A 74 -15.59 -0.89 -13.20
C SER A 74 -16.50 -2.00 -13.71
N ASP A 75 -17.71 -2.10 -13.17
CA ASP A 75 -18.73 -3.07 -13.56
C ASP A 75 -19.19 -2.88 -15.02
N HIS A 76 -19.33 -1.63 -15.47
CA HIS A 76 -19.84 -1.35 -16.83
C HIS A 76 -18.75 -1.35 -17.92
N TYR A 77 -17.51 -0.97 -17.60
CA TYR A 77 -16.46 -0.78 -18.60
C TYR A 77 -15.36 -1.84 -18.52
N GLY A 78 -15.19 -2.52 -17.38
CA GLY A 78 -14.21 -3.59 -17.19
C GLY A 78 -12.86 -3.24 -16.53
N PRO A 79 -12.36 -1.98 -16.44
CA PRO A 79 -11.10 -1.73 -15.74
C PRO A 79 -11.19 -2.03 -14.24
N PRO A 80 -10.05 -2.28 -13.56
CA PRO A 80 -10.05 -2.59 -12.13
C PRO A 80 -10.60 -1.46 -11.28
N THR A 81 -11.46 -1.77 -10.32
CA THR A 81 -12.11 -0.78 -9.46
C THR A 81 -11.10 0.10 -8.73
N ILE A 82 -10.00 -0.47 -8.20
CA ILE A 82 -8.93 0.27 -7.51
C ILE A 82 -8.28 1.30 -8.44
N LEU A 83 -8.06 0.95 -9.71
CA LEU A 83 -7.48 1.87 -10.69
C LEU A 83 -8.41 3.06 -10.95
N ILE A 84 -9.70 2.79 -11.22
CA ILE A 84 -10.68 3.86 -11.46
C ILE A 84 -10.82 4.74 -10.22
N ALA A 85 -10.91 4.14 -9.04
CA ALA A 85 -11.02 4.81 -7.75
C ALA A 85 -9.82 5.74 -7.47
N LEU A 86 -8.61 5.28 -7.83
CA LEU A 86 -7.37 6.04 -7.73
C LEU A 86 -7.34 7.20 -8.74
N LEU A 87 -7.72 6.96 -10.00
CA LEU A 87 -7.76 7.99 -11.04
C LEU A 87 -8.80 9.07 -10.75
N LEU A 88 -10.01 8.68 -10.30
CA LEU A 88 -11.04 9.62 -9.86
C LEU A 88 -10.57 10.44 -8.65
N GLY A 89 -9.93 9.80 -7.66
CA GLY A 89 -9.37 10.50 -6.50
C GLY A 89 -8.29 11.51 -6.88
N LEU A 90 -7.42 11.17 -7.85
CA LEU A 90 -6.40 12.10 -8.37
C LEU A 90 -7.03 13.25 -9.16
N ALA A 91 -8.01 12.96 -10.00
CA ALA A 91 -8.72 13.97 -10.80
C ALA A 91 -9.50 14.96 -9.91
N LEU A 92 -10.04 14.47 -8.79
CA LEU A 92 -10.82 15.26 -7.84
C LEU A 92 -10.01 15.67 -6.59
N ASN A 93 -8.68 15.63 -6.66
CA ASN A 93 -7.80 16.03 -5.57
C ASN A 93 -8.08 17.45 -5.05
N PHE A 94 -8.52 18.37 -5.92
CA PHE A 94 -8.90 19.74 -5.51
C PHE A 94 -10.04 19.75 -4.48
N ALA A 95 -10.91 18.72 -4.45
CA ALA A 95 -11.99 18.62 -3.46
C ALA A 95 -11.45 18.34 -2.05
N ALA A 96 -10.23 17.84 -1.91
CA ALA A 96 -9.56 17.61 -0.62
C ALA A 96 -8.79 18.84 -0.11
N VAL A 97 -8.87 19.99 -0.79
CA VAL A 97 -8.29 21.25 -0.32
C VAL A 97 -9.04 21.75 0.92
N ASP A 98 -10.34 21.51 1.03
CA ASP A 98 -11.14 21.88 2.21
C ASP A 98 -10.68 21.08 3.45
N PRO A 99 -10.18 21.75 4.52
CA PRO A 99 -9.76 21.10 5.76
C PRO A 99 -10.82 20.20 6.40
N ARG A 100 -12.10 20.47 6.18
CA ARG A 100 -13.22 19.67 6.71
C ARG A 100 -13.21 18.23 6.19
N THR A 101 -12.56 17.97 5.06
CA THR A 101 -12.46 16.62 4.49
C THR A 101 -11.32 15.81 5.09
N HIS A 102 -10.32 16.45 5.70
CA HIS A 102 -9.04 15.82 6.01
C HIS A 102 -9.17 14.68 7.00
N ARG A 103 -9.87 14.89 8.13
CA ARG A 103 -10.03 13.86 9.17
C ARG A 103 -10.75 12.61 8.66
N GLY A 104 -11.78 12.76 7.84
CA GLY A 104 -12.47 11.62 7.23
C GLY A 104 -11.59 10.83 6.26
N LEU A 105 -10.85 11.55 5.39
CA LEU A 105 -9.92 10.94 4.45
C LEU A 105 -8.76 10.24 5.16
N ASP A 106 -8.23 10.83 6.24
CA ASP A 106 -7.12 10.25 7.01
C ASP A 106 -7.55 8.98 7.77
N LEU A 107 -8.74 9.00 8.36
CA LEU A 107 -9.30 7.84 9.05
C LEU A 107 -9.48 6.66 8.10
N VAL A 108 -10.13 6.89 6.96
CA VAL A 108 -10.36 5.85 5.95
C VAL A 108 -9.05 5.39 5.31
N GLY A 109 -8.19 6.33 4.94
CA GLY A 109 -6.89 6.06 4.31
C GLY A 109 -5.97 5.21 5.20
N ARG A 110 -5.98 5.44 6.52
CA ARG A 110 -5.11 4.70 7.46
C ARG A 110 -5.79 3.49 8.08
N GLU A 111 -6.92 3.67 8.74
CA GLU A 111 -7.57 2.59 9.50
C GLU A 111 -8.35 1.67 8.57
N GLY A 112 -9.05 2.21 7.58
CA GLY A 112 -9.72 1.40 6.56
C GLY A 112 -8.71 0.48 5.84
N LEU A 113 -7.56 1.02 5.47
CA LEU A 113 -6.44 0.23 4.94
C LEU A 113 -6.02 -0.92 5.87
N ARG A 114 -5.70 -0.60 7.13
CA ARG A 114 -5.17 -1.57 8.10
C ARG A 114 -6.17 -2.70 8.35
N ILE A 115 -7.44 -2.35 8.52
CA ILE A 115 -8.52 -3.32 8.69
C ILE A 115 -8.68 -4.15 7.41
N GLY A 116 -8.66 -3.53 6.24
CA GLY A 116 -8.71 -4.24 4.95
C GLY A 116 -7.60 -5.27 4.79
N ILE A 117 -6.37 -4.94 5.18
CA ILE A 117 -5.24 -5.88 5.18
C ILE A 117 -5.51 -7.06 6.13
N VAL A 118 -5.97 -6.80 7.35
CA VAL A 118 -6.30 -7.88 8.30
C VAL A 118 -7.37 -8.82 7.74
N LEU A 119 -8.41 -8.25 7.11
CA LEU A 119 -9.49 -9.03 6.50
C LEU A 119 -9.04 -9.91 5.33
N ILE A 120 -8.04 -9.47 4.55
CA ILE A 120 -7.41 -10.32 3.51
C ILE A 120 -6.79 -11.59 4.13
N GLY A 121 -6.35 -11.55 5.40
CA GLY A 121 -5.81 -12.74 6.08
C GLY A 121 -6.81 -13.90 6.14
N PHE A 122 -8.12 -13.62 6.16
CA PHE A 122 -9.17 -14.65 6.13
C PHE A 122 -9.36 -15.30 4.75
N GLN A 123 -8.63 -14.87 3.72
CA GLN A 123 -8.63 -15.51 2.40
C GLN A 123 -7.49 -16.53 2.25
N VAL A 124 -6.55 -16.56 3.19
CA VAL A 124 -5.34 -17.40 3.10
C VAL A 124 -5.43 -18.52 4.14
N THR A 125 -5.10 -19.74 3.74
CA THR A 125 -4.94 -20.88 4.65
C THR A 125 -3.55 -21.50 4.53
N LEU A 126 -3.00 -21.97 5.66
CA LEU A 126 -1.74 -22.71 5.68
C LEU A 126 -1.83 -24.03 4.91
N GLY A 127 -3.03 -24.64 4.87
CA GLY A 127 -3.28 -25.86 4.10
C GLY A 127 -3.10 -25.66 2.60
N GLN A 128 -3.65 -24.57 2.03
CA GLN A 128 -3.44 -24.22 0.61
C GLN A 128 -1.96 -24.00 0.30
N ILE A 129 -1.23 -23.31 1.19
CA ILE A 129 0.21 -23.04 0.99
C ILE A 129 1.01 -24.35 1.03
N ALA A 130 0.71 -25.24 1.98
CA ALA A 130 1.37 -26.54 2.08
C ALA A 130 1.08 -27.44 0.86
N GLY A 131 -0.12 -27.31 0.27
CA GLY A 131 -0.55 -28.08 -0.90
C GLY A 131 0.20 -27.77 -2.20
N ILE A 132 0.89 -26.63 -2.30
CA ILE A 132 1.69 -26.24 -3.49
C ILE A 132 2.86 -27.20 -3.74
N GLY A 133 3.38 -27.79 -2.67
CA GLY A 133 4.62 -28.56 -2.69
C GLY A 133 5.87 -27.70 -2.51
N LEU A 134 6.97 -28.35 -2.11
CA LEU A 134 8.20 -27.65 -1.72
C LEU A 134 8.88 -26.94 -2.90
N VAL A 135 8.98 -27.61 -4.05
CA VAL A 135 9.69 -27.07 -5.22
C VAL A 135 9.00 -25.79 -5.75
N PRO A 136 7.68 -25.78 -6.03
CA PRO A 136 7.04 -24.57 -6.52
C PRO A 136 6.98 -23.47 -5.47
N PHE A 137 6.92 -23.81 -4.17
CA PHE A 137 7.02 -22.82 -3.09
C PHE A 137 8.41 -22.14 -3.03
N LEU A 138 9.50 -22.89 -3.15
CA LEU A 138 10.85 -22.31 -3.21
C LEU A 138 11.03 -21.45 -4.46
N ALA A 139 10.52 -21.91 -5.60
CA ALA A 139 10.50 -21.11 -6.83
C ALA A 139 9.72 -19.81 -6.64
N LEU A 140 8.57 -19.86 -5.97
CA LEU A 140 7.76 -18.68 -5.64
C LEU A 140 8.53 -17.66 -4.79
N LEU A 141 9.29 -18.12 -3.79
CA LEU A 141 10.17 -17.25 -2.99
C LEU A 141 11.26 -16.60 -3.85
N CYS A 142 11.89 -17.37 -4.73
CA CYS A 142 12.90 -16.86 -5.66
C CYS A 142 12.29 -15.82 -6.64
N ILE A 143 11.13 -16.10 -7.22
CA ILE A 143 10.40 -15.18 -8.11
C ILE A 143 10.05 -13.89 -7.37
N ALA A 144 9.54 -13.98 -6.13
CA ALA A 144 9.25 -12.82 -5.31
C ALA A 144 10.51 -11.99 -5.01
N ALA A 145 11.64 -12.63 -4.69
CA ALA A 145 12.91 -11.95 -4.47
C ALA A 145 13.47 -11.28 -5.74
N VAL A 146 13.34 -11.94 -6.90
CA VAL A 146 13.72 -11.40 -8.21
C VAL A 146 12.83 -10.22 -8.60
N ALA A 147 11.52 -10.31 -8.40
CA ALA A 147 10.58 -9.21 -8.63
C ALA A 147 10.88 -8.01 -7.71
N PHE A 148 11.14 -8.26 -6.42
CA PHE A 148 11.52 -7.23 -5.46
C PHE A 148 12.82 -6.52 -5.90
N SER A 149 13.82 -7.31 -6.30
CA SER A 149 15.10 -6.80 -6.81
C SER A 149 14.92 -6.02 -8.11
N GLY A 150 14.05 -6.48 -9.02
CA GLY A 150 13.69 -5.78 -10.26
C GLY A 150 13.12 -4.39 -9.99
N GLY A 151 12.27 -4.25 -8.97
CA GLY A 151 11.76 -2.95 -8.53
C GLY A 151 12.85 -2.02 -7.99
N MET A 152 13.75 -2.55 -7.16
CA MET A 152 14.91 -1.80 -6.66
C MET A 152 15.85 -1.36 -7.78
N LEU A 153 16.15 -2.25 -8.73
CA LEU A 153 16.97 -1.95 -9.90
C LEU A 153 16.28 -0.89 -10.78
N GLY A 154 14.98 -1.02 -11.05
CA GLY A 154 14.23 -0.03 -11.81
C GLY A 154 14.21 1.35 -11.14
N ALA A 155 14.11 1.42 -9.81
CA ALA A 155 14.25 2.67 -9.07
C ALA A 155 15.65 3.27 -9.23
N ARG A 156 16.70 2.47 -9.10
CA ARG A 156 18.08 2.93 -9.31
C ARG A 156 18.32 3.44 -10.73
N LEU A 157 17.86 2.72 -11.75
CA LEU A 157 18.00 3.09 -13.17
C LEU A 157 17.24 4.38 -13.53
N SER A 158 16.15 4.66 -12.82
CA SER A 158 15.34 5.86 -13.03
C SER A 158 15.72 7.05 -12.14
N GLY A 159 16.78 6.90 -11.32
CA GLY A 159 17.23 7.94 -10.39
C GLY A 159 16.27 8.18 -9.21
N GLN A 160 15.39 7.22 -8.91
CA GLN A 160 14.45 7.29 -7.80
C GLN A 160 15.06 6.79 -6.49
N SER A 161 14.43 7.15 -5.37
CA SER A 161 14.87 6.72 -4.05
C SER A 161 14.78 5.20 -3.89
N ARG A 162 15.61 4.65 -3.01
CA ARG A 162 15.52 3.22 -2.62
C ARG A 162 14.14 2.84 -2.09
N PHE A 163 13.45 3.78 -1.45
CA PHE A 163 12.10 3.58 -0.90
C PHE A 163 11.05 3.38 -2.00
N ALA A 164 11.20 4.07 -3.13
CA ALA A 164 10.36 3.84 -4.30
C ALA A 164 10.59 2.44 -4.87
N GLY A 165 11.84 1.97 -4.88
CA GLY A 165 12.19 0.61 -5.29
C GLY A 165 11.63 -0.47 -4.37
N ILE A 166 11.71 -0.28 -3.05
CA ILE A 166 11.12 -1.18 -2.05
C ILE A 166 9.59 -1.21 -2.20
N LEU A 167 8.97 -0.04 -2.37
CA LEU A 167 7.53 0.06 -2.56
C LEU A 167 7.08 -0.68 -3.82
N ALA A 168 7.66 -0.35 -4.98
CA ALA A 168 7.27 -0.94 -6.26
C ALA A 168 7.60 -2.43 -6.33
N GLY A 169 8.81 -2.81 -5.90
CA GLY A 169 9.25 -4.21 -5.87
C GLY A 169 8.37 -5.06 -4.96
N GLY A 170 8.13 -4.61 -3.73
CA GLY A 170 7.29 -5.34 -2.78
C GLY A 170 5.81 -5.36 -3.15
N ALA A 171 5.28 -4.27 -3.72
CA ALA A 171 3.93 -4.23 -4.26
C ALA A 171 3.76 -5.30 -5.34
N THR A 172 4.61 -5.29 -6.36
CA THR A 172 4.54 -6.22 -7.49
C THR A 172 4.82 -7.67 -7.07
N ALA A 173 5.73 -7.91 -6.12
CA ALA A 173 6.15 -9.24 -5.69
C ALA A 173 5.09 -10.00 -4.87
N ILE A 174 4.13 -9.31 -4.24
CA ILE A 174 3.18 -9.91 -3.29
C ILE A 174 1.75 -9.90 -3.85
N CYS A 175 1.03 -8.79 -3.67
CA CYS A 175 -0.41 -8.68 -3.96
C CYS A 175 -0.81 -7.30 -4.52
N GLY A 176 0.16 -6.52 -4.98
CA GLY A 176 -0.06 -5.22 -5.59
C GLY A 176 -0.41 -4.15 -4.56
N ALA A 177 -1.67 -3.70 -4.56
CA ALA A 177 -2.10 -2.52 -3.83
C ALA A 177 -1.99 -2.67 -2.30
N SER A 178 -2.44 -3.79 -1.72
CA SER A 178 -2.38 -4.01 -0.27
C SER A 178 -0.95 -4.12 0.25
N ALA A 179 -0.04 -4.73 -0.52
CA ALA A 179 1.39 -4.72 -0.22
C ALA A 179 2.00 -3.32 -0.33
N ALA A 180 1.69 -2.56 -1.37
CA ALA A 180 2.15 -1.18 -1.51
C ALA A 180 1.72 -0.34 -0.29
N LEU A 181 0.46 -0.44 0.10
CA LEU A 181 -0.11 0.29 1.23
C LEU A 181 0.54 -0.11 2.56
N ALA A 182 0.76 -1.41 2.79
CA ALA A 182 1.45 -1.91 3.98
C ALA A 182 2.90 -1.40 4.06
N LEU A 183 3.64 -1.48 2.96
CA LEU A 183 5.02 -0.99 2.86
C LEU A 183 5.07 0.53 3.02
N TYR A 184 4.12 1.28 2.45
CA TYR A 184 4.03 2.71 2.64
C TYR A 184 3.82 3.10 4.11
N GLY A 185 2.98 2.34 4.82
CA GLY A 185 2.77 2.51 6.26
C GLY A 185 4.03 2.29 7.11
N VAL A 186 4.97 1.47 6.64
CA VAL A 186 6.27 1.22 7.29
C VAL A 186 7.33 2.24 6.85
N ILE A 187 7.37 2.59 5.56
CA ILE A 187 8.32 3.56 4.99
C ILE A 187 8.07 4.96 5.57
N GLY A 188 6.81 5.38 5.62
CA GLY A 188 6.38 6.69 6.08
C GLY A 188 6.48 7.80 5.03
N ARG A 189 5.64 8.82 5.20
CA ARG A 189 5.50 9.95 4.26
C ARG A 189 6.74 10.86 4.16
N ASP A 190 7.58 10.87 5.19
CA ASP A 190 8.79 11.70 5.23
C ASP A 190 9.91 11.14 4.34
N ARG A 191 9.88 9.83 4.09
CA ARG A 191 10.83 9.10 3.26
C ARG A 191 10.33 8.86 1.84
N LEU A 192 9.01 8.79 1.65
CA LEU A 192 8.39 8.59 0.34
C LEU A 192 7.18 9.54 0.14
N PRO A 193 7.25 10.43 -0.86
CA PRO A 193 6.13 11.33 -1.17
C PRO A 193 4.86 10.56 -1.54
N GLN A 194 3.71 11.05 -1.07
CA GLN A 194 2.41 10.46 -1.35
C GLN A 194 2.08 10.40 -2.85
N ALA A 195 2.55 11.38 -3.63
CA ALA A 195 2.44 11.39 -5.09
C ALA A 195 3.15 10.18 -5.74
N GLN A 196 4.33 9.83 -5.25
CA GLN A 196 5.10 8.68 -5.74
C GLN A 196 4.46 7.36 -5.34
N PHE A 197 3.87 7.31 -4.14
CA PHE A 197 3.05 6.19 -3.69
C PHE A 197 1.83 5.99 -4.61
N ALA A 198 1.07 7.05 -4.88
CA ALA A 198 -0.10 7.02 -5.76
C ALA A 198 0.28 6.59 -7.19
N LEU A 199 1.36 7.13 -7.75
CA LEU A 199 1.85 6.72 -9.07
C LEU A 199 2.29 5.25 -9.12
N THR A 200 2.88 4.75 -8.04
CA THR A 200 3.22 3.32 -7.93
C THR A 200 1.96 2.46 -7.93
N LEU A 201 0.90 2.86 -7.20
CA LEU A 201 -0.39 2.18 -7.23
C LEU A 201 -1.01 2.19 -8.64
N VAL A 202 -0.99 3.33 -9.33
CA VAL A 202 -1.46 3.43 -10.73
C VAL A 202 -0.68 2.44 -11.59
N GLY A 203 0.64 2.46 -11.49
CA GLY A 203 1.53 1.61 -12.28
C GLY A 203 1.26 0.13 -12.05
N VAL A 204 1.14 -0.28 -10.79
CA VAL A 204 0.88 -1.67 -10.41
C VAL A 204 -0.48 -2.14 -10.91
N ALA A 205 -1.52 -1.30 -10.77
CA ALA A 205 -2.86 -1.64 -11.23
C ALA A 205 -2.93 -1.75 -12.77
N LEU A 206 -2.27 -0.83 -13.50
CA LEU A 206 -2.15 -0.90 -14.96
C LEU A 206 -1.36 -2.13 -15.41
N ALA A 207 -0.19 -2.37 -14.80
CA ALA A 207 0.63 -3.53 -15.11
C ALA A 207 -0.12 -4.85 -14.88
N SER A 208 -0.88 -4.93 -13.78
CA SER A 208 -1.69 -6.10 -13.45
C SER A 208 -2.86 -6.30 -14.42
N ALA A 209 -3.53 -5.23 -14.85
CA ALA A 209 -4.58 -5.30 -15.88
C ALA A 209 -4.04 -5.75 -17.23
N LEU A 210 -2.89 -5.21 -17.65
CA LEU A 210 -2.22 -5.65 -18.87
C LEU A 210 -1.79 -7.11 -18.79
N ALA A 211 -1.27 -7.54 -17.64
CA ALA A 211 -0.87 -8.92 -17.40
C ALA A 211 -2.09 -9.88 -17.45
N MET A 212 -3.21 -9.53 -16.83
CA MET A 212 -4.45 -10.30 -16.90
C MET A 212 -4.97 -10.47 -18.33
N ALA A 213 -4.90 -9.41 -19.14
CA ALA A 213 -5.35 -9.47 -20.53
C ALA A 213 -4.39 -10.27 -21.43
N SER A 214 -3.08 -10.22 -21.17
CA SER A 214 -2.07 -10.79 -22.07
C SER A 214 -1.54 -12.16 -21.67
N TYR A 215 -1.37 -12.46 -20.38
CA TYR A 215 -0.68 -13.67 -19.93
C TYR A 215 -1.43 -14.97 -20.26
N PRO A 216 -2.77 -15.07 -20.13
CA PRO A 216 -3.49 -16.26 -20.57
C PRO A 216 -3.31 -16.54 -22.07
N ILE A 217 -3.29 -15.50 -22.90
CA ILE A 217 -3.07 -15.60 -24.35
C ILE A 217 -1.63 -16.08 -24.63
N LEU A 218 -0.64 -15.51 -23.93
CA LEU A 218 0.75 -15.92 -24.05
C LEU A 218 0.96 -17.38 -23.61
N ALA A 219 0.35 -17.79 -22.50
CA ALA A 219 0.37 -19.17 -22.03
C ALA A 219 -0.24 -20.13 -23.05
N ALA A 220 -1.34 -19.74 -23.70
CA ALA A 220 -2.00 -20.56 -24.72
C ALA A 220 -1.13 -20.71 -25.98
N GLN A 221 -0.51 -19.62 -26.43
CA GLN A 221 0.39 -19.64 -27.59
C GLN A 221 1.67 -20.44 -27.34
N LEU A 222 2.13 -20.51 -26.09
CA LEU A 222 3.26 -21.35 -25.71
C LEU A 222 2.87 -22.82 -25.49
N GLY A 223 1.57 -23.15 -25.54
CA GLY A 223 1.08 -24.51 -25.32
C GLY A 223 1.27 -25.02 -23.89
N LEU A 224 1.34 -24.11 -22.91
CA LEU A 224 1.59 -24.49 -21.52
C LEU A 224 0.49 -25.41 -20.99
N SER A 225 0.85 -26.39 -20.16
CA SER A 225 -0.16 -27.17 -19.43
C SER A 225 -1.00 -26.30 -18.47
N ASP A 226 -2.18 -26.77 -18.05
CA ASP A 226 -3.05 -26.04 -17.11
C ASP A 226 -2.32 -25.63 -15.83
N ARG A 227 -1.47 -26.52 -15.30
CA ARG A 227 -0.68 -26.28 -14.10
C ARG A 227 0.41 -25.23 -14.35
N ALA A 228 1.11 -25.34 -15.47
CA ALA A 228 2.12 -24.38 -15.92
C ALA A 228 1.54 -22.98 -16.10
N ALA A 229 0.43 -22.87 -16.83
CA ALA A 229 -0.29 -21.61 -17.04
C ALA A 229 -0.80 -21.02 -15.72
N GLY A 230 -1.44 -21.84 -14.88
CA GLY A 230 -1.92 -21.42 -13.56
C GLY A 230 -0.81 -20.89 -12.67
N PHE A 231 0.33 -21.59 -12.60
CA PHE A 231 1.50 -21.12 -11.84
C PHE A 231 2.05 -19.81 -12.40
N LEU A 232 2.26 -19.71 -13.72
CA LEU A 232 2.75 -18.49 -14.36
C LEU A 232 1.86 -17.29 -14.01
N ILE A 233 0.55 -17.41 -14.22
CA ILE A 233 -0.44 -16.35 -13.99
C ILE A 233 -0.47 -15.95 -12.51
N GLY A 234 -0.58 -16.92 -11.59
CA GLY A 234 -0.61 -16.66 -10.15
C GLY A 234 0.70 -16.04 -9.63
N ALA A 235 1.84 -16.48 -10.16
CA ALA A 235 3.16 -16.03 -9.75
C ALA A 235 3.55 -14.64 -10.30
N SER A 236 2.90 -14.15 -11.36
CA SER A 236 3.34 -12.94 -12.07
C SER A 236 2.30 -11.80 -12.12
N ILE A 237 0.99 -12.08 -12.17
CA ILE A 237 -0.03 -11.03 -12.03
C ILE A 237 0.03 -10.45 -10.61
N HIS A 238 -0.26 -9.17 -10.40
CA HIS A 238 -0.01 -8.49 -9.11
C HIS A 238 -1.25 -8.50 -8.23
N ASP A 239 -2.41 -8.14 -8.78
CA ASP A 239 -3.69 -8.14 -8.07
C ASP A 239 -4.25 -9.56 -7.89
N VAL A 240 -4.91 -9.81 -6.75
CA VAL A 240 -5.46 -11.13 -6.40
C VAL A 240 -6.61 -11.50 -7.35
N ALA A 241 -7.60 -10.62 -7.50
CA ALA A 241 -8.79 -10.90 -8.29
C ALA A 241 -8.43 -11.06 -9.77
N GLN A 242 -7.52 -10.24 -10.27
CA GLN A 242 -7.06 -10.34 -11.65
C GLN A 242 -6.23 -11.60 -11.93
N ALA A 243 -5.42 -12.05 -10.97
CA ALA A 243 -4.66 -13.29 -11.12
C ALA A 243 -5.59 -14.50 -11.17
N ILE A 244 -6.57 -14.55 -10.27
CA ILE A 244 -7.59 -15.61 -10.23
C ILE A 244 -8.41 -15.58 -11.52
N GLY A 245 -8.94 -14.40 -11.92
CA GLY A 245 -9.71 -14.24 -13.14
C GLY A 245 -8.94 -14.59 -14.41
N GLY A 246 -7.66 -14.22 -14.50
CA GLY A 246 -6.78 -14.61 -15.60
C GLY A 246 -6.51 -16.12 -15.64
N GLY A 247 -6.41 -16.79 -14.49
CA GLY A 247 -6.26 -18.24 -14.44
C GLY A 247 -7.51 -18.95 -14.94
N TYR A 248 -8.69 -18.55 -14.47
CA TYR A 248 -9.97 -19.11 -14.90
C TYR A 248 -10.33 -18.79 -16.36
N SER A 249 -9.81 -17.69 -16.92
CA SER A 249 -9.97 -17.41 -18.36
C SER A 249 -9.12 -18.33 -19.24
N TYR A 250 -8.08 -18.96 -18.69
CA TYR A 250 -7.32 -20.02 -19.34
C TYR A 250 -8.04 -21.37 -19.24
N SER A 251 -8.27 -21.84 -18.01
CA SER A 251 -9.04 -23.06 -17.72
C SER A 251 -9.43 -23.14 -16.25
N ASN A 252 -10.39 -24.01 -15.89
CA ASN A 252 -10.78 -24.21 -14.48
C ASN A 252 -9.61 -24.73 -13.62
N ALA A 253 -8.77 -25.61 -14.17
CA ALA A 253 -7.61 -26.15 -13.46
C ALA A 253 -6.52 -25.10 -13.29
N ALA A 254 -6.24 -24.29 -14.32
CA ALA A 254 -5.31 -23.18 -14.23
C ALA A 254 -5.78 -22.11 -13.22
N GLY A 255 -7.09 -21.84 -13.17
CA GLY A 255 -7.70 -20.94 -12.18
C GLY A 255 -7.50 -21.40 -10.74
N ALA A 256 -7.70 -22.69 -10.47
CA ALA A 256 -7.46 -23.28 -9.15
C ALA A 256 -5.97 -23.17 -8.76
N GLU A 257 -5.05 -23.54 -9.66
CA GLU A 257 -3.61 -23.44 -9.41
C GLU A 257 -3.17 -21.98 -9.19
N ALA A 258 -3.62 -21.05 -10.05
CA ALA A 258 -3.32 -19.62 -9.93
C ALA A 258 -3.81 -19.04 -8.59
N THR A 259 -4.98 -19.48 -8.12
CA THR A 259 -5.52 -19.08 -6.81
C THR A 259 -4.58 -19.49 -5.69
N ILE A 260 -4.15 -20.75 -5.68
CA ILE A 260 -3.28 -21.28 -4.63
C ILE A 260 -1.92 -20.54 -4.66
N VAL A 261 -1.29 -20.41 -5.83
CA VAL A 261 0.00 -19.72 -5.99
C VAL A 261 -0.10 -18.24 -5.58
N LYS A 262 -1.20 -17.56 -5.95
CA LYS A 262 -1.43 -16.16 -5.59
C LYS A 262 -1.63 -16.00 -4.07
N LEU A 263 -2.44 -16.84 -3.43
CA LEU A 263 -2.66 -16.76 -1.98
C LEU A 263 -1.38 -17.07 -1.19
N ALA A 264 -0.53 -17.97 -1.68
CA ALA A 264 0.79 -18.18 -1.08
C ALA A 264 1.68 -16.94 -1.17
N ARG A 265 1.62 -16.16 -2.27
CA ARG A 265 2.30 -14.85 -2.33
C ARG A 265 1.71 -13.85 -1.36
N VAL A 266 0.38 -13.81 -1.19
CA VAL A 266 -0.28 -12.95 -0.21
C VAL A 266 0.21 -13.26 1.22
N ALA A 267 0.45 -14.53 1.54
CA ALA A 267 1.02 -14.93 2.82
C ALA A 267 2.41 -14.34 3.09
N LEU A 268 3.19 -14.03 2.03
CA LEU A 268 4.49 -13.38 2.14
C LEU A 268 4.40 -11.91 2.57
N LEU A 269 3.20 -11.33 2.63
CA LEU A 269 2.99 -9.95 3.10
C LEU A 269 3.58 -9.73 4.48
N ALA A 270 3.22 -10.56 5.46
CA ALA A 270 3.69 -10.41 6.83
C ALA A 270 5.22 -10.51 6.98
N PRO A 271 5.89 -11.58 6.48
CA PRO A 271 7.34 -11.68 6.61
C PRO A 271 8.07 -10.58 5.83
N VAL A 272 7.63 -10.21 4.62
CA VAL A 272 8.30 -9.17 3.84
C VAL A 272 8.15 -7.80 4.49
N VAL A 273 6.95 -7.43 4.97
CA VAL A 273 6.74 -6.15 5.66
C VAL A 273 7.58 -6.07 6.94
N LEU A 274 7.68 -7.18 7.70
CA LEU A 274 8.54 -7.25 8.87
C LEU A 274 10.02 -7.06 8.49
N LEU A 275 10.51 -7.80 7.49
CA LEU A 275 11.90 -7.69 7.02
C LEU A 275 12.23 -6.27 6.54
N VAL A 276 11.34 -5.65 5.77
CA VAL A 276 11.50 -4.26 5.31
C VAL A 276 11.51 -3.28 6.50
N SER A 277 10.64 -3.48 7.49
CA SER A 277 10.61 -2.67 8.71
C SER A 277 11.93 -2.75 9.48
N LEU A 278 12.54 -3.94 9.55
CA LEU A 278 13.84 -4.13 10.19
C LEU A 278 14.98 -3.53 9.36
N TRP A 279 14.90 -3.65 8.04
CA TRP A 279 15.95 -3.19 7.14
C TRP A 279 16.05 -1.67 7.06
N ILE A 280 14.90 -0.98 7.02
CA ILE A 280 14.84 0.48 6.92
C ILE A 280 15.08 1.17 8.28
N GLY A 281 14.77 0.49 9.39
CA GLY A 281 14.86 1.08 10.73
C GLY A 281 13.89 2.25 10.96
N LYS A 282 13.89 2.81 12.17
CA LYS A 282 12.97 3.91 12.52
C LYS A 282 13.32 5.21 11.79
N PRO A 283 12.32 5.97 11.31
CA PRO A 283 12.53 7.34 10.82
C PRO A 283 13.23 8.18 11.89
N GLY A 284 14.34 8.85 11.52
CA GLY A 284 15.11 9.72 12.44
C GLY A 284 16.31 9.04 13.16
N GLU A 285 16.52 7.74 12.99
CA GLU A 285 17.73 7.05 13.51
C GLU A 285 18.82 6.80 12.43
N GLU A 286 18.61 7.28 11.20
CA GLU A 286 19.59 7.24 10.12
C GLU A 286 20.80 8.13 10.47
N GLY A 287 21.85 7.53 11.06
CA GLY A 287 23.10 8.22 11.42
C GLY A 287 23.69 7.84 12.79
N LYS A 288 22.96 7.14 13.66
CA LYS A 288 23.51 6.63 14.93
C LYS A 288 23.94 5.16 14.81
N ALA A 289 24.95 4.93 13.96
CA ALA A 289 25.67 3.66 13.92
C ALA A 289 26.60 3.56 15.13
N SER A 290 26.06 3.30 16.32
CA SER A 290 26.84 2.75 17.44
C SER A 290 25.94 2.08 18.47
N GLY A 291 25.99 0.74 18.51
CA GLY A 291 25.91 -0.03 19.76
C GLY A 291 24.59 -0.08 20.54
N LYS A 292 23.40 0.08 19.94
CA LYS A 292 22.14 -0.10 20.69
C LYS A 292 21.54 -1.50 20.46
N ARG A 293 21.57 -2.30 21.53
CA ARG A 293 20.85 -3.56 21.74
C ARG A 293 19.49 -3.50 21.04
N LEU A 294 19.19 -4.47 20.16
CA LEU A 294 17.85 -4.65 19.58
C LEU A 294 16.84 -4.66 20.73
N SER A 295 16.19 -3.53 20.98
CA SER A 295 15.16 -3.46 21.99
C SER A 295 13.97 -4.22 21.45
N ILE A 296 13.52 -5.24 22.17
CA ILE A 296 12.38 -6.11 21.84
C ILE A 296 11.11 -5.25 21.59
N ARG A 297 11.05 -4.04 22.19
CA ARG A 297 9.98 -3.05 22.01
C ARG A 297 10.03 -2.29 20.67
N GLY A 298 11.17 -2.31 19.97
CA GLY A 298 11.34 -1.82 18.60
C GLY A 298 11.06 -2.87 17.53
N LEU A 299 10.79 -4.12 17.94
CA LEU A 299 10.52 -5.28 17.07
C LEU A 299 9.03 -5.59 16.95
N MET A 300 8.14 -4.80 17.58
CA MET A 300 6.70 -5.04 17.44
C MET A 300 6.27 -4.70 16.02
N PRO A 301 5.75 -5.69 15.25
CA PRO A 301 5.18 -5.42 13.94
C PRO A 301 4.05 -4.41 14.08
N PRO A 302 3.76 -3.61 13.03
CA PRO A 302 2.52 -2.84 13.01
C PRO A 302 1.33 -3.75 13.32
N TRP A 303 0.40 -3.28 14.14
CA TRP A 303 -0.68 -4.12 14.67
C TRP A 303 -1.47 -4.85 13.57
N PHE A 304 -1.61 -4.23 12.38
CA PHE A 304 -2.32 -4.80 11.24
C PHE A 304 -1.58 -6.00 10.63
N VAL A 305 -0.25 -6.05 10.72
CA VAL A 305 0.54 -7.22 10.31
C VAL A 305 0.31 -8.37 11.27
N THR A 306 0.33 -8.09 12.58
CA THR A 306 -0.02 -9.09 13.60
C THR A 306 -1.46 -9.57 13.43
N GLY A 307 -2.41 -8.65 13.18
CA GLY A 307 -3.80 -8.98 12.90
C GLY A 307 -3.97 -9.85 11.66
N PHE A 308 -3.24 -9.58 10.57
CA PHE A 308 -3.21 -10.43 9.38
C PHE A 308 -2.74 -11.85 9.72
N VAL A 309 -1.62 -12.00 10.45
CA VAL A 309 -1.12 -13.32 10.86
C VAL A 309 -2.12 -14.08 11.72
N ILE A 310 -2.79 -13.39 12.66
CA ILE A 310 -3.85 -13.98 13.47
C ILE A 310 -5.03 -14.43 12.59
N ALA A 311 -5.47 -13.60 11.63
CA ALA A 311 -6.54 -13.95 10.72
C ALA A 311 -6.21 -15.18 9.87
N VAL A 312 -4.98 -15.29 9.35
CA VAL A 312 -4.50 -16.48 8.64
C VAL A 312 -4.52 -17.71 9.55
N ALA A 313 -4.02 -17.58 10.78
CA ALA A 313 -4.00 -18.68 11.75
C ALA A 313 -5.41 -19.16 12.11
N VAL A 314 -6.34 -18.23 12.34
CA VAL A 314 -7.76 -18.53 12.63
C VAL A 314 -8.40 -19.24 11.44
N ASN A 315 -8.24 -18.70 10.23
CA ASN A 315 -8.79 -19.30 9.01
C ASN A 315 -8.19 -20.68 8.69
N SER A 316 -6.97 -20.93 9.15
CA SER A 316 -6.30 -22.23 9.00
C SER A 316 -6.70 -23.25 10.07
N ALA A 317 -7.08 -22.80 11.25
CA ALA A 317 -7.47 -23.66 12.37
C ALA A 317 -8.97 -23.98 12.39
N VAL A 318 -9.80 -23.07 11.90
CA VAL A 318 -11.25 -23.18 11.90
C VAL A 318 -11.78 -22.97 10.49
N SER A 319 -12.57 -23.92 10.00
CA SER A 319 -13.32 -23.74 8.76
C SER A 319 -14.38 -22.66 8.96
N LEU A 320 -14.14 -21.47 8.39
CA LEU A 320 -15.10 -20.39 8.41
C LEU A 320 -16.27 -20.70 7.47
N PRO A 321 -17.53 -20.36 7.85
CA PRO A 321 -18.65 -20.43 6.92
C PRO A 321 -18.40 -19.54 5.70
N GLU A 322 -18.85 -19.98 4.52
CA GLU A 322 -18.65 -19.23 3.26
C GLU A 322 -19.18 -17.78 3.32
N ILE A 323 -20.26 -17.55 4.07
CA ILE A 323 -20.82 -16.21 4.28
C ILE A 323 -19.81 -15.30 5.00
N ALA A 324 -19.07 -15.83 5.97
CA ALA A 324 -18.07 -15.07 6.72
C ALA A 324 -16.83 -14.78 5.87
N SER A 325 -16.34 -15.75 5.09
CA SER A 325 -15.19 -15.55 4.20
C SER A 325 -15.52 -14.55 3.08
N ASN A 326 -16.67 -14.71 2.42
CA ASN A 326 -17.11 -13.82 1.35
C ASN A 326 -17.42 -12.41 1.86
N GLY A 327 -17.97 -12.31 3.07
CA GLY A 327 -18.17 -11.05 3.78
C GLY A 327 -16.85 -10.34 4.09
N ALA A 328 -15.85 -11.07 4.61
CA ALA A 328 -14.53 -10.53 4.89
C ALA A 328 -13.81 -10.06 3.62
N GLU A 329 -13.90 -10.83 2.53
CA GLU A 329 -13.34 -10.46 1.23
C GLU A 329 -13.99 -9.18 0.68
N SER A 330 -15.33 -9.11 0.70
CA SER A 330 -16.07 -7.96 0.20
C SER A 330 -15.77 -6.70 1.01
N ALA A 331 -15.74 -6.82 2.34
CA ALA A 331 -15.38 -5.73 3.24
C ALA A 331 -13.93 -5.27 3.02
N ALA A 332 -12.99 -6.20 2.84
CA ALA A 332 -11.60 -5.88 2.52
C ALA A 332 -11.50 -5.08 1.21
N LYS A 333 -12.18 -5.52 0.15
CA LYS A 333 -12.21 -4.83 -1.15
C LYS A 333 -12.73 -3.41 -1.01
N VAL A 334 -13.88 -3.22 -0.35
CA VAL A 334 -14.48 -1.90 -0.12
C VAL A 334 -13.54 -0.99 0.67
N LEU A 335 -12.98 -1.48 1.78
CA LEU A 335 -12.08 -0.71 2.62
C LEU A 335 -10.79 -0.29 1.89
N LEU A 336 -10.22 -1.18 1.06
CA LEU A 336 -9.03 -0.88 0.27
C LEU A 336 -9.32 0.13 -0.85
N VAL A 337 -10.44 0.00 -1.55
CA VAL A 337 -10.87 0.98 -2.56
C VAL A 337 -11.02 2.35 -1.92
N LEU A 338 -11.74 2.43 -0.79
CA LEU A 338 -11.88 3.66 -0.02
C LEU A 338 -10.51 4.23 0.42
N ALA A 339 -9.64 3.39 0.97
CA ALA A 339 -8.32 3.85 1.43
C ALA A 339 -7.44 4.38 0.29
N VAL A 340 -7.47 3.72 -0.87
CA VAL A 340 -6.75 4.15 -2.07
C VAL A 340 -7.33 5.45 -2.62
N THR A 341 -8.67 5.58 -2.70
CA THR A 341 -9.34 6.83 -3.09
C THR A 341 -8.96 7.98 -2.16
N ALA A 342 -9.01 7.76 -0.85
CA ALA A 342 -8.62 8.79 0.13
C ALA A 342 -7.15 9.21 -0.04
N THR A 343 -6.28 8.25 -0.33
CA THR A 343 -4.85 8.52 -0.56
C THR A 343 -4.63 9.29 -1.87
N ALA A 344 -5.36 8.98 -2.94
CA ALA A 344 -5.33 9.72 -4.20
C ALA A 344 -5.85 11.15 -4.02
N LEU A 345 -6.98 11.32 -3.33
CA LEU A 345 -7.56 12.62 -3.00
C LEU A 345 -6.60 13.50 -2.20
N ARG A 346 -5.68 12.94 -1.41
CA ARG A 346 -4.70 13.70 -0.62
C ARG A 346 -3.34 13.86 -1.32
N SER A 347 -3.17 13.34 -2.54
CA SER A 347 -1.90 13.35 -3.25
C SER A 347 -1.58 14.72 -3.86
N ARG A 348 -0.31 15.11 -3.85
CA ARG A 348 0.16 16.37 -4.46
C ARG A 348 0.33 16.21 -5.97
N THR A 349 -0.56 16.79 -6.77
CA THR A 349 -0.57 16.66 -8.25
C THR A 349 0.61 17.36 -8.92
N ASP A 350 1.18 18.40 -8.31
CA ASP A 350 2.40 19.06 -8.77
C ASP A 350 3.62 18.13 -8.74
N LEU A 351 3.72 17.27 -7.71
CA LEU A 351 4.78 16.26 -7.61
C LEU A 351 4.59 15.14 -8.65
N ILE A 352 3.34 14.79 -8.97
CA ILE A 352 3.02 13.79 -10.00
C ILE A 352 3.53 14.26 -11.36
N ALA A 353 3.27 15.52 -11.73
CA ALA A 353 3.74 16.10 -12.98
C ALA A 353 5.27 16.12 -13.09
N ARG A 354 5.97 16.33 -11.96
CA ARG A 354 7.45 16.32 -11.89
C ARG A 354 8.05 14.93 -11.99
N LEU A 355 7.39 13.93 -11.41
CA LEU A 355 7.83 12.52 -11.43
C LEU A 355 7.74 11.93 -12.85
N GLY A 356 6.71 12.31 -13.61
CA GLY A 356 6.52 11.91 -15.01
C GLY A 356 6.50 10.40 -15.23
N TRP A 357 6.83 9.96 -16.44
CA TRP A 357 6.83 8.54 -16.82
C TRP A 357 7.88 7.70 -16.06
N ARG A 358 8.91 8.35 -15.51
CA ARG A 358 9.98 7.68 -14.77
C ARG A 358 9.46 6.92 -13.56
N ALA A 359 8.41 7.42 -12.90
CA ALA A 359 7.77 6.77 -11.75
C ALA A 359 7.29 5.34 -12.02
N PHE A 360 7.04 4.98 -13.28
CA PHE A 360 6.58 3.64 -13.65
C PHE A 360 7.73 2.64 -13.86
N ILE A 361 8.97 3.09 -14.07
CA ILE A 361 10.13 2.23 -14.34
C ILE A 361 10.36 1.16 -13.23
N PRO A 362 10.28 1.49 -11.92
CA PRO A 362 10.39 0.48 -10.87
C PRO A 362 9.33 -0.61 -10.97
N VAL A 363 8.08 -0.23 -11.25
CA VAL A 363 6.98 -1.18 -11.41
C VAL A 363 7.23 -2.08 -12.61
N LEU A 364 7.57 -1.49 -13.77
CA LEU A 364 7.87 -2.24 -15.00
C LEU A 364 9.04 -3.21 -14.79
N GLY A 365 10.11 -2.77 -14.11
CA GLY A 365 11.25 -3.62 -13.79
C GLY A 365 10.85 -4.81 -12.91
N ALA A 366 10.05 -4.58 -11.88
CA ALA A 366 9.54 -5.66 -11.03
C ALA A 366 8.60 -6.60 -11.79
N THR A 367 7.70 -6.07 -12.64
CA THR A 367 6.72 -6.84 -13.40
C THR A 367 7.42 -7.74 -14.41
N LEU A 368 8.36 -7.21 -15.19
CA LEU A 368 9.15 -7.99 -16.14
C LEU A 368 9.99 -9.05 -15.44
N ALA A 369 10.65 -8.69 -14.33
CA ALA A 369 11.43 -9.65 -13.55
C ALA A 369 10.57 -10.79 -13.01
N SER A 370 9.37 -10.49 -12.49
CA SER A 370 8.41 -11.50 -12.02
C SER A 370 7.91 -12.40 -13.15
N PHE A 371 7.57 -11.83 -14.30
CA PHE A 371 7.08 -12.59 -15.45
C PHE A 371 8.16 -13.50 -16.04
N ILE A 372 9.34 -12.96 -16.32
CA ILE A 372 10.44 -13.72 -16.92
C ILE A 372 10.87 -14.87 -16.00
N SER A 373 11.02 -14.61 -14.70
CA SER A 373 11.41 -15.67 -13.75
C SER A 373 10.33 -16.74 -13.58
N ALA A 374 9.04 -16.36 -13.52
CA ALA A 374 7.94 -17.32 -13.49
C ALA A 374 7.86 -18.16 -14.77
N LEU A 375 8.00 -17.51 -15.93
CA LEU A 375 7.98 -18.20 -17.23
C LEU A 375 9.16 -19.17 -17.36
N LEU A 376 10.36 -18.73 -16.97
CA LEU A 376 11.56 -19.57 -16.98
C LEU A 376 11.38 -20.80 -16.08
N PHE A 377 10.83 -20.62 -14.87
CA PHE A 377 10.57 -21.74 -13.97
C PHE A 377 9.57 -22.73 -14.59
N VAL A 378 8.48 -22.22 -15.15
CA VAL A 378 7.43 -23.07 -15.73
C VAL A 378 7.97 -23.88 -16.91
N VAL A 379 8.65 -23.24 -17.85
CA VAL A 379 9.20 -23.89 -19.06
C VAL A 379 10.32 -24.90 -18.74
N LEU A 380 11.09 -24.68 -17.67
CA LEU A 380 12.21 -25.57 -17.33
C LEU A 380 11.87 -26.70 -16.36
N VAL A 381 10.80 -26.56 -15.56
CA VAL A 381 10.55 -27.44 -14.41
C VAL A 381 9.14 -28.01 -14.37
N VAL A 382 8.14 -27.25 -14.85
CA VAL A 382 6.72 -27.63 -14.70
C VAL A 382 6.15 -28.24 -15.98
N ASP A 383 6.60 -27.77 -17.14
CA ASP A 383 6.13 -28.19 -18.47
C ASP A 383 6.93 -29.36 -19.06
#